data_AF-A0AAD9MRT7-F1
#
_entry.id   AF-A0AAD9MRT7-F1
#
_cell.length_a   1.000
_cell.length_b   1.000
_cell.length_c   1.000
_cell.angle_alpha   90.00
_cell.angle_beta   90.00
_cell.angle_gamma   90.00
#
_symmetry.space_group_name_H-M   'P 1'
#
loop_
_entity.id
_entity.type
_entity.pdbx_description
1 polymer ?
#
loop_
_entity_poly.entity_id
_entity_poly.type
_entity_poly.pdbx_seq_one_letter_code
_entity_poly.pdbx_strand_id
1 'polypeptide(L)'
;MEEFLEAKGLESLPTYNLHYIVAAEFEGGSDGKSVDVTAYFNNQAYHSPGVTLGIISSAILRYVGGGNHTITTTNHPLPQTANDMIDNKLLEEEEGFTISFNIMFGMSFVASSFVLFLIRERATRAKHCQFVSGVHSATFWGATFCWDIVNYLVPCLCLLVTFAAFDIKAYVGDGRLWDIFLLFALYGWAMLPFMYILSFIFTVPSSGLVWLTMFNILAGRSFLDLKRFKIVSLKFEVDL
;
A
#
# COMPACT_ATOMS: atom_id res chain seq x y z
N MET A 1 34.62 22.13 -21.48
CA MET A 1 33.43 21.30 -21.78
C MET A 1 32.13 21.83 -21.15
N GLU A 2 32.23 22.63 -20.09
CA GLU A 2 31.09 23.13 -19.29
C GLU A 2 30.07 23.97 -20.10
N GLU A 3 30.50 24.94 -20.90
CA GLU A 3 29.60 25.79 -21.70
C GLU A 3 28.68 24.99 -22.65
N PHE A 4 29.16 23.84 -23.15
CA PHE A 4 28.37 22.96 -24.01
C PHE A 4 27.26 22.24 -23.22
N LEU A 5 27.58 21.77 -22.02
CA LEU A 5 26.61 21.11 -21.13
C LEU A 5 25.55 22.12 -20.67
N GLU A 6 25.95 23.35 -20.37
CA GLU A 6 25.03 24.44 -20.01
C GLU A 6 24.10 24.81 -21.17
N ALA A 7 24.64 24.99 -22.37
CA ALA A 7 23.83 25.30 -23.56
C ALA A 7 22.80 24.19 -23.86
N LYS A 8 23.18 22.92 -23.69
CA LYS A 8 22.27 21.77 -23.86
C LYS A 8 21.22 21.68 -22.74
N GLY A 9 21.58 22.04 -21.51
CA GLY A 9 20.65 22.15 -20.39
C GLY A 9 19.60 23.25 -20.61
N LEU A 10 20.01 24.40 -21.17
CA LEU A 10 19.12 25.51 -21.51
C LEU A 10 18.20 25.22 -22.70
N GLU A 11 18.65 24.41 -23.67
CA GLU A 11 17.84 24.00 -24.83
C GLU A 11 16.71 23.04 -24.41
N SER A 12 17.02 21.98 -23.65
CA SER A 12 15.99 21.08 -23.11
C SER A 12 16.47 20.23 -21.92
N LEU A 13 15.96 20.58 -20.74
CA LEU A 13 16.26 19.87 -19.49
C LEU A 13 15.95 18.35 -19.51
N PRO A 14 14.81 17.88 -20.09
CA PRO A 14 14.51 16.45 -20.12
C PRO A 14 15.52 15.66 -20.98
N THR A 15 15.91 16.21 -22.13
CA THR A 15 16.89 15.58 -23.04
C THR A 15 18.25 15.52 -22.40
N TYR A 16 18.66 16.61 -21.71
CA TYR A 16 19.89 16.68 -20.95
C TYR A 16 19.98 15.56 -19.89
N ASN A 17 18.94 15.41 -19.08
CA ASN A 17 18.90 14.40 -18.02
C ASN A 17 18.89 12.95 -18.51
N LEU A 18 18.32 12.69 -19.69
CA LEU A 18 18.24 11.34 -20.25
C LEU A 18 19.48 10.92 -21.04
N HIS A 19 20.15 11.84 -21.74
CA HIS A 19 21.23 11.52 -22.68
C HIS A 19 22.63 11.94 -22.21
N TYR A 20 22.73 12.96 -21.35
CA TYR A 20 24.00 13.55 -20.91
C TYR A 20 24.22 13.30 -19.42
N ILE A 21 24.48 12.04 -19.08
CA ILE A 21 24.67 11.60 -17.69
C ILE A 21 26.12 11.76 -17.23
N VAL A 22 27.08 11.54 -18.15
CA VAL A 22 28.52 11.55 -17.88
C VAL A 22 29.24 12.34 -18.97
N ALA A 23 30.19 13.17 -18.58
CA ALA A 23 31.14 13.80 -19.49
C ALA A 23 32.54 13.84 -18.85
N ALA A 24 33.59 13.97 -19.66
CA ALA A 24 34.96 14.05 -19.17
C ALA A 24 35.75 15.02 -20.03
N GLU A 25 36.54 15.87 -19.38
CA GLU A 25 37.48 16.81 -19.99
C GLU A 25 38.90 16.37 -19.63
N PHE A 26 39.76 16.33 -20.65
CA PHE A 26 41.15 15.90 -20.51
C PHE A 26 42.05 17.09 -20.85
N GLU A 27 42.76 17.60 -19.85
CA GLU A 27 43.69 18.72 -20.01
C GLU A 27 45.13 18.22 -19.86
N GLY A 28 46.00 18.62 -20.78
CA GLY A 28 47.43 18.34 -20.68
C GLY A 28 48.07 19.27 -19.67
N GLY A 29 48.69 18.73 -18.63
CA GLY A 29 49.44 19.50 -17.63
C GLY A 29 50.59 20.27 -18.28
N SER A 30 50.91 21.44 -17.72
CA SER A 30 51.94 22.37 -18.23
C SER A 30 53.36 21.78 -18.33
N ASP A 31 53.62 20.66 -17.66
CA ASP A 31 54.90 19.94 -17.65
C ASP A 31 55.02 18.84 -18.74
N GLY A 32 53.98 18.66 -19.58
CA GLY A 32 53.95 17.70 -20.68
C GLY A 32 53.99 16.21 -20.28
N LYS A 33 54.02 15.92 -18.97
CA LYS A 33 54.12 14.57 -18.38
C LYS A 33 52.88 14.13 -17.60
N SER A 34 51.97 15.04 -17.30
CA SER A 34 50.74 14.78 -16.54
C SER A 34 49.53 15.14 -17.38
N VAL A 35 48.45 14.36 -17.26
CA VAL A 35 47.15 14.66 -17.86
C VAL A 35 46.17 14.78 -16.71
N ASP A 36 45.56 15.96 -16.54
CA ASP A 36 44.49 16.17 -15.60
C ASP A 36 43.16 15.79 -16.26
N VAL A 37 42.35 15.01 -15.54
CA VAL A 37 41.07 14.51 -16.02
C VAL A 37 39.97 15.00 -15.10
N THR A 38 39.11 15.87 -15.62
CA THR A 38 37.95 16.39 -14.90
C THR A 38 36.70 15.64 -15.34
N ALA A 39 36.04 15.02 -14.38
CA ALA A 39 34.86 14.21 -14.57
C ALA A 39 33.59 14.99 -14.25
N TYR A 40 32.67 15.11 -15.20
CA TYR A 40 31.36 15.72 -14.97
C TYR A 40 30.29 14.63 -14.91
N PHE A 41 29.42 14.72 -13.91
CA PHE A 41 28.31 13.79 -13.72
C PHE A 41 27.01 14.56 -13.49
N ASN A 42 25.92 14.01 -13.99
CA ASN A 42 24.59 14.55 -13.73
C ASN A 42 24.05 13.98 -12.41
N ASN A 43 23.74 14.83 -11.43
CA ASN A 43 23.25 14.41 -10.11
C ASN A 43 21.77 13.96 -10.08
N GLN A 44 21.08 13.88 -11.23
CA GLN A 44 19.70 13.39 -11.30
C GLN A 44 19.59 11.87 -11.13
N ALA A 45 20.58 11.11 -11.60
CA ALA A 45 20.59 9.65 -11.44
C ALA A 45 21.43 9.25 -10.23
N TYR A 46 20.85 8.48 -9.30
CA TYR A 46 21.50 8.07 -8.04
C TYR A 46 22.86 7.39 -8.23
N HIS A 47 23.02 6.60 -9.30
CA HIS A 47 24.26 5.88 -9.59
C HIS A 47 25.24 6.65 -10.48
N SER A 48 24.87 7.85 -10.95
CA SER A 48 25.66 8.66 -11.89
C SER A 48 27.09 8.91 -11.41
N PRO A 49 27.36 9.32 -10.16
CA PRO A 49 28.74 9.56 -9.71
C PRO A 49 29.62 8.30 -9.77
N GLY A 50 29.08 7.16 -9.32
CA GLY A 50 29.80 5.89 -9.31
C GLY A 50 30.06 5.34 -10.72
N VAL A 51 29.10 5.49 -11.62
CA VAL A 51 29.23 5.12 -13.04
C VAL A 51 30.28 5.99 -13.74
N THR A 52 30.25 7.30 -13.53
CA THR A 52 31.23 8.24 -14.08
C THR A 52 32.66 7.85 -13.71
N LEU A 53 32.89 7.55 -12.43
CA LEU A 53 34.20 7.12 -11.95
C LEU A 53 34.64 5.80 -12.61
N GLY A 54 33.74 4.81 -12.72
CA GLY A 54 34.04 3.54 -13.38
C GLY A 54 34.38 3.67 -14.88
N ILE A 55 33.67 4.54 -15.60
CA ILE A 55 33.92 4.83 -17.02
C ILE A 55 35.28 5.50 -17.18
N ILE A 56 35.60 6.50 -16.36
CA ILE A 56 36.86 7.24 -16.46
C ILE A 56 38.04 6.36 -16.06
N SER A 57 37.94 5.57 -15.00
CA SER A 57 38.98 4.59 -14.64
C SER A 57 39.20 3.57 -15.76
N SER A 58 38.14 3.11 -16.42
CA SER A 58 38.26 2.24 -17.59
C SER A 58 38.93 2.93 -18.77
N ALA A 59 38.61 4.20 -19.03
CA ALA A 59 39.22 4.99 -20.09
C ALA A 59 40.72 5.20 -19.86
N ILE A 60 41.11 5.56 -18.63
CA ILE A 60 42.53 5.70 -18.24
C ILE A 60 43.26 4.36 -18.37
N LEU A 61 42.64 3.26 -17.92
CA LEU A 61 43.24 1.93 -18.04
C LEU A 61 43.47 1.53 -19.50
N ARG A 62 42.54 1.84 -20.40
CA ARG A 62 42.70 1.60 -21.85
C ARG A 62 43.84 2.42 -22.43
N TYR A 63 43.94 3.69 -22.03
CA TYR A 63 44.98 4.60 -22.49
C TYR A 63 46.39 4.14 -22.07
N VAL A 64 46.58 3.80 -20.79
CA VAL A 64 47.88 3.39 -20.25
C VAL A 64 48.23 1.94 -20.60
N GLY A 65 47.25 1.04 -20.57
CA GLY A 65 47.44 -0.40 -20.71
C GLY A 65 47.47 -0.91 -22.16
N GLY A 66 47.24 -0.06 -23.16
CA GLY A 66 47.38 -0.39 -24.58
C GLY A 66 46.44 -1.50 -25.09
N GLY A 67 45.24 -1.66 -24.51
CA GLY A 67 44.28 -2.71 -24.90
C GLY A 67 42.84 -2.43 -24.45
N ASN A 68 41.89 -3.28 -24.86
CA ASN A 68 40.45 -3.15 -24.56
C ASN A 68 40.06 -3.64 -23.15
N HIS A 69 40.78 -3.19 -22.13
CA HIS A 69 40.47 -3.50 -20.74
C HIS A 69 39.28 -2.65 -20.25
N THR A 70 38.42 -3.20 -19.41
CA THR A 70 37.26 -2.49 -18.84
C THR A 70 37.13 -2.85 -17.38
N ILE A 71 36.86 -1.86 -16.54
CA ILE A 71 36.62 -2.05 -15.10
C ILE A 71 35.10 -2.03 -14.90
N THR A 72 34.57 -3.08 -14.29
CA THR A 72 33.15 -3.15 -13.91
C THR A 72 33.02 -2.98 -12.40
N THR A 73 32.26 -1.98 -11.98
CA THR A 73 31.98 -1.72 -10.57
C THR A 73 30.56 -2.17 -10.24
N THR A 74 30.41 -3.04 -9.25
CA THR A 74 29.11 -3.50 -8.75
C THR A 74 28.90 -3.00 -7.33
N ASN A 75 27.81 -2.30 -7.07
CA ASN A 75 27.40 -1.96 -5.71
C ASN A 75 26.47 -3.06 -5.20
N HIS A 76 26.88 -3.75 -4.14
CA HIS A 76 26.01 -4.65 -3.39
C HIS A 76 25.83 -4.05 -1.99
N PRO A 77 24.60 -3.76 -1.55
CA PRO A 77 24.37 -3.18 -0.23
C PRO A 77 24.84 -4.16 0.85
N LEU A 78 25.29 -3.61 1.98
CA LEU A 78 25.60 -4.43 3.13
C LEU A 78 24.33 -5.10 3.66
N PRO A 79 24.43 -6.28 4.29
CA PRO A 79 23.32 -6.88 5.02
C PRO A 79 22.77 -5.89 6.05
N GLN A 80 21.44 -5.80 6.13
CA GLN A 80 20.78 -4.88 7.05
C GLN A 80 21.10 -5.22 8.50
N THR A 81 21.35 -4.18 9.31
CA THR A 81 21.49 -4.34 10.76
C THR A 81 20.13 -4.62 11.38
N ALA A 82 20.10 -5.19 12.59
CA ALA A 82 18.84 -5.44 13.31
C ALA A 82 17.99 -4.16 13.43
N ASN A 83 18.60 -3.00 13.67
CA ASN A 83 17.91 -1.72 13.76
C ASN A 83 17.32 -1.30 12.41
N ASP A 84 18.07 -1.45 11.31
CA ASP A 84 17.60 -1.15 9.96
C ASP A 84 16.41 -2.05 9.57
N MET A 85 16.41 -3.31 9.98
CA MET A 85 15.26 -4.21 9.76
C MET A 85 14.01 -3.76 10.54
N ILE A 86 14.17 -3.24 11.76
CA ILE A 86 13.04 -2.74 12.54
C ILE A 86 12.50 -1.45 11.91
N ASP A 87 13.38 -0.54 11.47
CA ASP A 87 12.97 0.67 10.76
C ASP A 87 12.22 0.35 9.47
N ASN A 88 12.76 -0.56 8.64
CA ASN A 88 12.08 -0.99 7.42
C ASN A 88 10.73 -1.66 7.70
N LYS A 89 10.63 -2.49 8.76
CA LYS A 89 9.35 -3.07 9.16
C LYS A 89 8.33 -2.02 9.58
N LEU A 90 8.74 -0.96 10.28
CA LEU A 90 7.82 0.13 10.62
C LEU A 90 7.31 0.86 9.38
N LEU A 91 8.18 1.08 8.39
CA LEU A 91 7.80 1.69 7.12
C LEU A 91 6.81 0.80 6.35
N GLU A 92 7.08 -0.51 6.27
CA GLU A 92 6.16 -1.50 5.68
C GLU A 92 4.81 -1.55 6.42
N GLU A 93 4.81 -1.40 7.75
CA GLU A 93 3.59 -1.34 8.55
C GLU A 93 2.75 -0.09 8.26
N GLU A 94 3.35 1.07 7.96
CA GLU A 94 2.59 2.28 7.61
C GLU A 94 1.80 2.10 6.31
N GLU A 95 2.39 1.41 5.32
CA GLU A 95 1.70 1.06 4.07
C GLU A 95 0.54 0.10 4.35
N GLY A 96 0.80 -0.96 5.14
CA GLY A 96 -0.22 -1.94 5.53
C GLY A 96 -1.36 -1.34 6.36
N PHE A 97 -1.06 -0.34 7.20
CA PHE A 97 -2.05 0.38 8.00
C PHE A 97 -3.03 1.15 7.12
N THR A 98 -2.52 1.84 6.09
CA THR A 98 -3.36 2.61 5.16
C THR A 98 -4.34 1.72 4.40
N ILE A 99 -3.85 0.56 3.93
CA ILE A 99 -4.68 -0.45 3.25
C ILE A 99 -5.76 -0.98 4.20
N SER A 100 -5.37 -1.34 5.43
CA SER A 100 -6.28 -1.86 6.45
C SER A 100 -7.38 -0.86 6.81
N PHE A 101 -7.03 0.43 6.94
CA PHE A 101 -7.98 1.50 7.22
C PHE A 101 -9.02 1.66 6.11
N ASN A 102 -8.60 1.61 4.84
CA ASN A 102 -9.51 1.70 3.70
C ASN A 102 -10.48 0.51 3.62
N ILE A 103 -9.98 -0.71 3.85
CA ILE A 103 -10.83 -1.92 3.89
C ILE A 103 -11.83 -1.82 5.03
N MET A 104 -11.38 -1.43 6.24
CA MET A 104 -12.24 -1.23 7.40
C MET A 104 -13.36 -0.23 7.12
N PHE A 105 -13.03 0.90 6.48
CA PHE A 105 -14.01 1.92 6.12
C PHE A 105 -15.05 1.36 5.13
N GLY A 106 -14.60 0.69 4.07
CA GLY A 106 -15.49 0.07 3.08
C GLY A 106 -16.42 -0.98 3.69
N MET A 107 -15.87 -1.88 4.52
CA MET A 107 -16.64 -2.93 5.20
C MET A 107 -17.63 -2.36 6.23
N SER A 108 -17.26 -1.28 6.92
CA SER A 108 -18.15 -0.57 7.86
C SER A 108 -19.36 0.01 7.16
N PHE A 109 -19.18 0.54 5.95
CA PHE A 109 -20.25 1.07 5.12
C PHE A 109 -21.15 -0.05 4.59
N VAL A 110 -20.57 -1.14 4.06
CA VAL A 110 -21.31 -2.32 3.58
C VAL A 110 -22.19 -2.89 4.69
N ALA A 111 -21.64 -3.12 5.89
CA ALA A 111 -22.39 -3.67 7.03
C ALA A 111 -23.58 -2.78 7.43
N SER A 112 -23.38 -1.45 7.44
CA SER A 112 -24.44 -0.51 7.80
C SER A 112 -25.52 -0.39 6.72
N SER A 113 -25.19 -0.63 5.44
CA SER A 113 -26.13 -0.56 4.33
C SER A 113 -27.26 -1.59 4.44
N PHE A 114 -26.99 -2.79 4.98
CA PHE A 114 -28.02 -3.81 5.22
C PHE A 114 -29.05 -3.35 6.25
N VAL A 115 -28.63 -2.60 7.27
CA VAL A 115 -29.52 -2.07 8.30
C VAL A 115 -30.50 -1.04 7.75
N LEU A 116 -30.10 -0.28 6.72
CA LEU A 116 -30.99 0.68 6.06
C LEU A 116 -32.24 -0.02 5.51
N PHE A 117 -32.09 -1.18 4.87
CA PHE A 117 -33.21 -1.95 4.34
C PHE A 117 -34.13 -2.46 5.46
N LEU A 118 -33.53 -2.96 6.54
CA LEU A 118 -34.27 -3.48 7.70
C LEU A 118 -35.10 -2.40 8.40
N ILE A 119 -34.55 -1.20 8.58
CA ILE A 119 -35.29 -0.07 9.16
C ILE A 119 -36.37 0.41 8.20
N ARG A 120 -36.08 0.49 6.89
CA ARG A 120 -37.05 0.90 5.86
C ARG A 120 -38.25 -0.03 5.80
N GLU A 121 -38.02 -1.34 5.90
CA GLU A 121 -39.09 -2.34 5.90
C GLU A 121 -40.00 -2.22 7.13
N ARG A 122 -39.43 -1.84 8.28
CA ARG A 122 -40.20 -1.53 9.49
C ARG A 122 -40.97 -0.22 9.36
N ALA A 123 -40.33 0.84 8.86
CA ALA A 123 -40.93 2.17 8.71
C ALA A 123 -42.11 2.15 7.72
N THR A 124 -42.03 1.35 6.66
CA THR A 124 -43.10 1.16 5.66
C THR A 124 -44.18 0.17 6.11
N ARG A 125 -44.03 -0.48 7.27
CA ARG A 125 -44.90 -1.56 7.78
C ARG A 125 -45.00 -2.78 6.85
N ALA A 126 -44.10 -2.93 5.87
CA ALA A 126 -44.08 -4.08 4.96
C ALA A 126 -43.92 -5.40 5.74
N LYS A 127 -43.09 -5.41 6.78
CA LYS A 127 -42.95 -6.55 7.71
C LYS A 127 -44.29 -6.96 8.36
N HIS A 128 -45.13 -5.99 8.72
CA HIS A 128 -46.44 -6.28 9.29
C HIS A 128 -47.38 -6.91 8.25
N CYS A 129 -47.40 -6.40 7.02
CA CYS A 129 -48.17 -6.98 5.92
C CYS A 129 -47.76 -8.43 5.62
N GLN A 130 -46.46 -8.75 5.65
CA GLN A 130 -45.98 -10.12 5.48
C GLN A 130 -46.46 -11.05 6.61
N PHE A 131 -46.48 -10.59 7.86
CA PHE A 131 -47.01 -11.36 8.98
C PHE A 131 -48.53 -11.56 8.91
N VAL A 132 -49.27 -10.53 8.50
CA VAL A 132 -50.73 -10.64 8.27
C VAL A 132 -51.04 -11.63 7.13
N SER A 133 -50.11 -11.79 6.19
CA SER A 133 -50.22 -12.78 5.10
C SER A 133 -49.85 -14.22 5.52
N GLY A 134 -49.57 -14.47 6.80
CA GLY A 134 -49.34 -15.81 7.34
C GLY A 134 -47.89 -16.28 7.33
N VAL A 135 -46.91 -15.41 7.05
CA VAL A 135 -45.49 -15.77 7.12
C VAL A 135 -45.05 -15.96 8.57
N HIS A 136 -44.32 -17.04 8.87
CA HIS A 136 -43.78 -17.28 10.20
C HIS A 136 -42.51 -16.42 10.46
N SER A 137 -42.33 -15.97 11.71
CA SER A 137 -41.21 -15.09 12.10
C SER A 137 -39.82 -15.68 11.81
N ALA A 138 -39.61 -16.97 12.10
CA ALA A 138 -38.33 -17.63 11.85
C ALA A 138 -37.99 -17.69 10.35
N THR A 139 -38.98 -17.94 9.49
CA THR A 139 -38.78 -17.99 8.04
C THR A 139 -38.43 -16.63 7.47
N PHE A 140 -39.07 -15.56 7.97
CA PHE A 140 -38.74 -14.19 7.61
C PHE A 140 -37.28 -13.85 7.93
N TRP A 141 -36.87 -14.01 9.20
CA TRP A 141 -35.51 -13.67 9.61
C TRP A 141 -34.44 -14.56 8.96
N GLY A 142 -34.73 -15.85 8.78
CA GLY A 142 -33.83 -16.76 8.08
C GLY A 142 -33.63 -16.38 6.62
N ALA A 143 -34.70 -16.01 5.92
CA ALA A 143 -34.62 -15.56 4.54
C ALA A 143 -33.86 -14.23 4.40
N THR A 144 -34.14 -13.25 5.26
CA THR A 144 -33.41 -11.96 5.27
C THR A 144 -31.92 -12.17 5.55
N PHE A 145 -31.58 -12.99 6.55
CA PHE A 145 -30.18 -13.27 6.89
C PHE A 145 -29.43 -14.02 5.77
N CYS A 146 -30.08 -15.01 5.14
CA CYS A 146 -29.49 -15.72 4.00
C CYS A 146 -29.24 -14.76 2.83
N TRP A 147 -30.21 -13.89 2.54
CA TRP A 147 -30.09 -12.90 1.46
C TRP A 147 -28.96 -11.91 1.74
N ASP A 148 -28.86 -11.41 2.97
CA ASP A 148 -27.80 -10.47 3.35
C ASP A 148 -26.41 -11.12 3.31
N ILE A 149 -26.27 -12.39 3.72
CA ILE A 149 -25.00 -13.13 3.58
C ILE A 149 -24.60 -13.26 2.10
N VAL A 150 -25.53 -13.63 1.22
CA VAL A 150 -25.23 -13.78 -0.21
C VAL A 150 -24.78 -12.44 -0.81
N ASN A 151 -25.46 -11.34 -0.46
CA ASN A 151 -25.08 -10.01 -0.93
C ASN A 151 -23.78 -9.50 -0.30
N TYR A 152 -23.49 -9.87 0.95
CA TYR A 152 -22.25 -9.56 1.64
C TYR A 152 -21.04 -10.30 1.03
N LEU A 153 -21.23 -11.51 0.52
CA LEU A 153 -20.16 -12.26 -0.14
C LEU A 153 -19.68 -11.58 -1.44
N VAL A 154 -20.54 -10.85 -2.15
CA VAL A 154 -20.16 -10.15 -3.40
C VAL A 154 -19.02 -9.15 -3.20
N PRO A 155 -19.10 -8.15 -2.31
CA PRO A 155 -17.99 -7.22 -2.05
C PRO A 155 -16.76 -7.92 -1.45
N CYS A 156 -16.94 -8.98 -0.64
CA CYS A 156 -15.80 -9.77 -0.14
C CYS A 156 -15.05 -10.48 -1.26
N LEU A 157 -15.75 -11.06 -2.23
CA LEU A 157 -15.14 -11.68 -3.40
C LEU A 157 -14.44 -10.64 -4.27
N CYS A 158 -15.02 -9.45 -4.46
CA CYS A 158 -14.36 -8.34 -5.16
C CYS A 158 -13.04 -7.92 -4.46
N LEU A 159 -13.02 -7.85 -3.13
CA LEU A 159 -11.80 -7.57 -2.37
C LEU A 159 -10.74 -8.67 -2.55
N LEU A 160 -11.15 -9.94 -2.53
CA LEU A 160 -10.23 -11.07 -2.76
C LEU A 160 -9.64 -11.08 -4.17
N VAL A 161 -10.45 -10.81 -5.19
CA VAL A 161 -9.97 -10.67 -6.58
C VAL A 161 -8.96 -9.52 -6.67
N THR A 162 -9.20 -8.43 -5.95
CA THR A 162 -8.28 -7.28 -5.90
C THR A 162 -6.94 -7.69 -5.28
N PHE A 163 -6.94 -8.41 -4.15
CA PHE A 163 -5.71 -8.90 -3.54
C PHE A 163 -4.96 -9.90 -4.43
N ALA A 164 -5.69 -10.77 -5.14
CA ALA A 164 -5.10 -11.71 -6.08
C ALA A 164 -4.51 -11.00 -7.31
N ALA A 165 -5.17 -9.96 -7.83
CA ALA A 165 -4.72 -9.22 -9.01
C ALA A 165 -3.44 -8.39 -8.74
N PHE A 166 -3.28 -7.86 -7.52
CA PHE A 166 -2.09 -7.10 -7.13
C PHE A 166 -0.94 -7.97 -6.60
N ASP A 167 -1.11 -9.29 -6.54
CA ASP A 167 -0.12 -10.28 -6.06
C ASP A 167 0.64 -9.84 -4.80
N ILE A 168 -0.10 -9.33 -3.82
CA ILE A 168 0.52 -8.88 -2.57
C ILE A 168 0.95 -10.14 -1.81
N LYS A 169 2.26 -10.41 -1.77
CA LYS A 169 2.86 -11.60 -1.15
C LYS A 169 2.35 -11.88 0.28
N ALA A 170 2.05 -10.82 1.04
CA ALA A 170 1.50 -10.93 2.39
C ALA A 170 0.11 -11.62 2.46
N TYR A 171 -0.68 -11.50 1.38
CA TYR A 171 -2.06 -11.99 1.31
C TYR A 171 -2.24 -13.20 0.37
N VAL A 172 -1.42 -13.32 -0.68
CA VAL A 172 -1.56 -14.36 -1.72
C VAL A 172 -0.63 -15.58 -1.48
N GLY A 173 0.47 -15.40 -0.74
CA GLY A 173 1.45 -16.47 -0.50
C GLY A 173 0.87 -17.69 0.23
N ASP A 174 1.34 -18.88 -0.12
CA ASP A 174 1.13 -20.15 0.60
C ASP A 174 -0.33 -20.59 0.84
N GLY A 175 -1.27 -20.18 -0.03
CA GLY A 175 -2.69 -20.58 0.09
C GLY A 175 -3.48 -19.77 1.12
N ARG A 176 -2.92 -18.68 1.64
CA ARG A 176 -3.53 -17.80 2.66
C ARG A 176 -4.77 -17.04 2.17
N LEU A 177 -5.06 -17.07 0.87
CA LEU A 177 -6.30 -16.53 0.31
C LEU A 177 -7.55 -17.18 0.93
N TRP A 178 -7.47 -18.49 1.20
CA TRP A 178 -8.57 -19.20 1.85
C TRP A 178 -8.79 -18.70 3.29
N ASP A 179 -7.71 -18.44 4.02
CA ASP A 179 -7.79 -17.90 5.38
C ASP A 179 -8.41 -16.50 5.41
N ILE A 180 -8.07 -15.65 4.43
CA ILE A 180 -8.63 -14.30 4.29
C ILE A 180 -10.12 -14.38 3.94
N PHE A 181 -10.51 -15.29 3.04
CA PHE A 181 -11.92 -15.53 2.75
C PHE A 181 -12.69 -15.97 3.99
N LEU A 182 -12.14 -16.93 4.74
CA LEU A 182 -12.74 -17.43 5.97
C LEU A 182 -12.88 -16.31 7.01
N LEU A 183 -11.86 -15.46 7.14
CA LEU A 183 -11.89 -14.30 8.03
C LEU A 183 -13.02 -13.34 7.67
N PHE A 184 -13.19 -13.00 6.39
CA PHE A 184 -14.28 -12.14 5.95
C PHE A 184 -15.65 -12.80 6.12
N ALA A 185 -15.78 -14.10 5.88
CA ALA A 185 -17.02 -14.84 6.07
C ALA A 185 -17.43 -14.88 7.56
N LEU A 186 -16.48 -15.19 8.46
CA LEU A 186 -16.68 -15.16 9.91
C LEU A 186 -17.03 -13.76 10.40
N TYR A 187 -16.36 -12.73 9.87
CA TYR A 187 -16.68 -11.33 10.18
C TYR A 187 -18.12 -11.00 9.78
N GLY A 188 -18.56 -11.35 8.56
CA GLY A 188 -19.94 -11.14 8.12
C GLY A 188 -20.96 -11.89 8.98
N TRP A 189 -20.66 -13.14 9.33
CA TRP A 189 -21.51 -13.98 10.17
C TRP A 189 -21.73 -13.39 11.58
N ALA A 190 -20.69 -12.82 12.19
CA ALA A 190 -20.79 -12.19 13.51
C ALA A 190 -21.39 -10.78 13.43
N MET A 191 -21.06 -10.04 12.38
CA MET A 191 -21.38 -8.62 12.28
C MET A 191 -22.84 -8.36 11.88
N LEU A 192 -23.41 -9.16 10.97
CA LEU A 192 -24.79 -8.99 10.52
C LEU A 192 -25.81 -9.14 11.68
N PRO A 193 -25.75 -10.18 12.54
CA PRO A 193 -26.66 -10.31 13.67
C PRO A 193 -26.50 -9.16 14.68
N PHE A 194 -25.26 -8.73 14.93
CA PHE A 194 -24.98 -7.59 15.81
C PHE A 194 -25.65 -6.31 15.27
N MET A 195 -25.54 -6.07 13.98
CA MET A 195 -26.19 -4.94 13.30
C MET A 195 -27.71 -5.02 13.33
N TYR A 196 -28.30 -6.20 13.23
CA TYR A 196 -29.74 -6.38 13.36
C TYR A 196 -30.24 -5.99 14.75
N ILE A 197 -29.50 -6.32 15.80
CA ILE A 197 -29.85 -5.92 17.18
C ILE A 197 -29.81 -4.40 17.31
N LEU A 198 -28.75 -3.75 16.80
CA LEU A 198 -28.63 -2.30 16.86
C LEU A 198 -29.68 -1.58 16.00
N SER A 199 -30.15 -2.18 14.91
CA SER A 199 -31.23 -1.63 14.08
C SER A 199 -32.52 -1.35 14.87
N PHE A 200 -32.76 -2.05 15.98
CA PHE A 200 -33.98 -1.85 16.77
C PHE A 200 -34.04 -0.48 17.45
N ILE A 201 -32.89 0.14 17.69
CA ILE A 201 -32.77 1.45 18.35
C ILE A 201 -33.24 2.58 17.43
N PHE A 202 -33.14 2.39 16.10
CA PHE A 202 -33.39 3.44 15.12
C PHE A 202 -34.75 3.30 14.44
N THR A 203 -35.43 4.43 14.25
CA THR A 203 -36.72 4.52 13.55
C THR A 203 -36.58 5.10 12.14
N VAL A 204 -35.60 5.98 11.92
CA VAL A 204 -35.34 6.64 10.63
C VAL A 204 -34.20 5.93 9.90
N PRO A 205 -34.39 5.42 8.67
CA PRO A 205 -33.38 4.63 7.95
C PRO A 205 -32.06 5.37 7.69
N SER A 206 -32.14 6.64 7.27
CA SER A 206 -30.95 7.45 6.98
C SER A 206 -30.12 7.74 8.23
N SER A 207 -30.78 8.03 9.36
CA SER A 207 -30.11 8.26 10.63
C SER A 207 -29.43 6.99 11.15
N GLY A 208 -30.12 5.84 11.05
CA GLY A 208 -29.55 4.54 11.41
C GLY A 208 -28.30 4.20 10.62
N LEU A 209 -28.31 4.40 9.29
CA LEU A 209 -27.13 4.20 8.45
C LEU A 209 -25.92 5.01 8.93
N VAL A 210 -26.10 6.33 9.14
CA VAL A 210 -25.01 7.23 9.50
C VAL A 210 -24.44 6.89 10.89
N TRP A 211 -25.31 6.74 11.89
CA TRP A 211 -24.87 6.44 13.26
C TRP A 211 -24.17 5.09 13.39
N LEU A 212 -24.68 4.06 12.71
CA LEU A 212 -24.07 2.72 12.74
C LEU A 212 -22.74 2.68 11.97
N THR A 213 -22.64 3.40 10.85
CA THR A 213 -21.38 3.52 10.11
C THR A 213 -20.35 4.25 10.97
N MET A 214 -20.73 5.34 11.64
CA MET A 214 -19.84 6.09 12.55
C MET A 214 -19.40 5.22 13.73
N PHE A 215 -20.31 4.48 14.35
CA PHE A 215 -19.99 3.57 15.46
C PHE A 215 -18.96 2.51 15.02
N ASN A 216 -19.17 1.88 13.85
CA ASN A 216 -18.22 0.90 13.30
C ASN A 216 -16.84 1.50 13.02
N ILE A 217 -16.80 2.66 12.37
CA ILE A 217 -15.52 3.31 12.03
C ILE A 217 -14.76 3.68 13.30
N LEU A 218 -15.44 4.23 14.31
CA LEU A 218 -14.82 4.60 15.58
C LEU A 218 -14.31 3.37 16.35
N ALA A 219 -15.12 2.30 16.40
CA ALA A 219 -14.72 1.05 17.04
C ALA A 219 -13.49 0.43 16.33
N GLY A 220 -13.52 0.36 15.00
CA GLY A 220 -12.41 -0.17 14.21
C GLY A 220 -11.15 0.69 14.31
N ARG A 221 -11.30 2.01 14.23
CA ARG A 221 -10.18 2.96 14.36
C ARG A 221 -9.50 2.84 15.72
N SER A 222 -10.28 2.81 16.80
CA SER A 222 -9.76 2.67 18.16
C SER A 222 -8.95 1.38 18.32
N PHE A 223 -9.40 0.28 17.72
CA PHE A 223 -8.70 -0.99 17.75
C PHE A 223 -7.36 -0.95 16.98
N LEU A 224 -7.34 -0.32 15.80
CA LEU A 224 -6.13 -0.15 14.99
C LEU A 224 -5.09 0.73 15.69
N ASP A 225 -5.53 1.84 16.30
CA ASP A 225 -4.63 2.74 17.05
C ASP A 225 -4.03 2.05 18.27
N LEU A 226 -4.80 1.22 19.00
CA LEU A 226 -4.30 0.42 20.11
C LEU A 226 -3.20 -0.55 19.66
N LYS A 227 -3.38 -1.20 18.49
CA LYS A 227 -2.39 -2.10 17.90
C LYS A 227 -1.11 -1.36 17.54
N ARG A 228 -1.22 -0.18 16.91
CA ARG A 228 -0.07 0.67 16.59
C ARG A 228 0.70 1.08 17.84
N PHE A 229 0.00 1.53 18.89
CA PHE A 229 0.63 1.92 20.15
C PHE A 229 1.42 0.78 20.79
N LYS A 230 0.87 -0.45 20.75
CA LYS A 230 1.56 -1.63 21.29
C LYS A 230 2.85 -1.97 20.54
N ILE A 231 2.86 -1.83 19.21
CA ILE A 231 4.05 -2.11 18.39
C ILE A 231 5.14 -1.06 18.64
N VAL A 232 4.76 0.23 18.67
CA VAL A 232 5.68 1.32 19.00
C VAL A 232 6.29 1.12 20.39
N SER A 233 5.49 0.72 21.38
CA SER A 233 5.98 0.43 22.73
C SER A 233 7.00 -0.73 22.77
N LEU A 234 6.80 -1.78 21.95
CA LEU A 234 7.75 -2.90 21.87
C LEU A 234 9.08 -2.48 21.27
N LYS A 235 9.10 -1.51 20.34
CA LYS A 235 10.35 -1.00 19.80
C LYS A 235 11.20 -0.29 20.86
N PHE A 236 10.57 0.56 21.68
CA PHE A 236 11.27 1.24 22.77
C PHE A 236 11.88 0.28 23.81
N GLU A 237 11.31 -0.91 23.99
CA GLU A 237 11.84 -1.92 24.91
C GLU A 237 12.99 -2.74 24.31
N VAL A 238 13.12 -2.79 22.98
CA VAL A 238 14.25 -3.45 22.29
C VAL A 238 15.45 -2.50 22.15
N ASP A 239 15.23 -1.19 22.13
CA ASP A 239 16.27 -0.16 22.05
C ASP A 239 16.94 0.15 23.42
N LEU A 240 16.49 -0.48 24.52
CA LEU A 240 16.97 -0.35 25.91
C LEU A 240 17.84 -1.55 26.33
#